data_AF-A0A930Y3M8-F1
#
_entry.id   AF-A0A930Y3M8-F1
#
_cell.length_a   1.000
_cell.length_b   1.000
_cell.length_c   1.000
_cell.angle_alpha   90.00
_cell.angle_beta   90.00
_cell.angle_gamma   90.00
#
_symmetry.space_group_name_H-M   'P 1'
#
loop_
_entity.id
_entity.type
_entity.pdbx_description
1 polymer ?
#
loop_
_entity_poly.entity_id
_entity_poly.type
_entity_poly.pdbx_seq_one_letter_code
_entity_poly.pdbx_strand_id
1 'polypeptide(L)'
;MTDCTIEDIDAMEPVPEFEDFVRNQIRSEARHRIRRTPKSGDRGADLIFYSDALGKAGIVQCKHVSTPVNALDTRAIKQLLRAKESYRSFLSKYDSEPVALVVATNAEKVSGNFDSLCREHGIYPILRDRILDIGKHLAEELGYGDSQPK
;
A
#
# COMPACT_ATOMS: atom_id res chain seq x y z
N MET A 1 17.38 -5.59 -11.81
CA MET A 1 15.91 -5.63 -11.63
C MET A 1 15.36 -6.10 -12.95
N THR A 2 14.47 -7.08 -12.95
CA THR A 2 13.73 -7.43 -14.17
C THR A 2 12.85 -6.22 -14.48
N ASP A 3 12.93 -5.71 -15.71
CA ASP A 3 12.10 -4.59 -16.18
C ASP A 3 10.64 -5.06 -16.23
N CYS A 4 9.95 -5.01 -15.10
CA CYS A 4 8.51 -5.26 -15.02
C CYS A 4 7.80 -4.06 -15.65
N THR A 5 6.94 -4.30 -16.62
CA THR A 5 6.14 -3.24 -17.23
C THR A 5 4.76 -3.16 -16.59
N ILE A 6 3.96 -2.17 -16.99
CA ILE A 6 2.59 -2.05 -16.52
C ILE A 6 1.68 -3.13 -17.12
N GLU A 7 1.98 -3.60 -18.32
CA GLU A 7 1.30 -4.71 -18.97
C GLU A 7 1.54 -6.02 -18.23
N ASP A 8 2.76 -6.24 -17.71
CA ASP A 8 3.05 -7.39 -16.85
C ASP A 8 2.17 -7.36 -15.60
N ILE A 9 1.99 -6.18 -14.98
CA ILE A 9 1.13 -6.00 -13.80
C ILE A 9 -0.33 -6.31 -14.13
N ASP A 10 -0.82 -5.89 -15.30
CA ASP A 10 -2.19 -6.17 -15.73
C ASP A 10 -2.44 -7.66 -15.96
N ALA A 11 -1.41 -8.41 -16.36
CA ALA A 11 -1.47 -9.84 -16.56
C ALA A 11 -1.33 -10.67 -15.27
N MET A 12 -0.95 -10.05 -14.14
CA MET A 12 -0.81 -10.76 -12.86
C MET A 12 -2.15 -11.23 -12.30
N GLU A 13 -2.13 -12.41 -11.69
CA GLU A 13 -3.22 -12.83 -10.82
C GLU A 13 -3.30 -11.91 -9.59
N PRO A 14 -4.52 -11.49 -9.16
CA PRO A 14 -4.69 -10.62 -7.99
C PRO A 14 -4.00 -11.16 -6.73
N VAL A 15 -4.07 -12.48 -6.53
CA VAL A 15 -3.43 -13.18 -5.42
C VAL A 15 -2.80 -14.47 -5.94
N PRO A 16 -1.52 -14.77 -5.63
CA PRO A 16 -0.60 -13.98 -4.81
C PRO A 16 0.28 -12.99 -5.60
N GLU A 17 0.20 -12.98 -6.94
CA GLU A 17 1.23 -12.36 -7.79
C GLU A 17 1.28 -10.84 -7.62
N PHE A 18 0.14 -10.15 -7.75
CA PHE A 18 0.09 -8.69 -7.58
C PHE A 18 0.48 -8.26 -6.15
N GLU A 19 -0.02 -8.95 -5.12
CA GLU A 19 0.39 -8.68 -3.73
C GLU A 19 1.89 -8.88 -3.51
N ASP A 20 2.48 -9.91 -4.13
CA ASP A 20 3.90 -10.18 -4.03
C ASP A 20 4.75 -9.16 -4.77
N PHE A 21 4.29 -8.71 -5.93
CA PHE A 21 4.89 -7.60 -6.65
C PHE A 21 4.95 -6.36 -5.75
N VAL A 22 3.81 -5.91 -5.22
CA VAL A 22 3.72 -4.74 -4.33
C VAL A 22 4.62 -4.90 -3.11
N ARG A 23 4.58 -6.09 -2.48
CA ARG A 23 5.43 -6.39 -1.33
C ARG A 23 6.91 -6.29 -1.66
N ASN A 24 7.32 -6.83 -2.80
CA ASN A 24 8.72 -6.86 -3.20
C ASN A 24 9.22 -5.46 -3.55
N GLN A 25 8.40 -4.62 -4.20
CA GLN A 25 8.71 -3.22 -4.49
C GLN A 25 8.87 -2.37 -3.22
N ILE A 26 7.95 -2.51 -2.25
CA ILE A 26 8.08 -1.80 -0.96
C ILE A 26 9.34 -2.26 -0.21
N ARG A 27 9.70 -3.54 -0.33
CA ARG A 27 10.89 -4.11 0.30
C ARG A 27 12.19 -3.66 -0.36
N SER A 28 12.21 -3.38 -1.67
CA SER A 28 13.44 -3.01 -2.39
C SER A 28 13.88 -1.57 -2.15
N GLU A 29 12.95 -0.64 -1.98
CA GLU A 29 13.26 0.80 -2.00
C GLU A 29 13.69 1.39 -0.66
N ALA A 30 13.34 0.79 0.48
CA ALA A 30 13.86 1.26 1.76
C ALA A 30 13.78 0.17 2.81
N ARG A 31 14.35 0.49 3.99
CA ARG A 31 14.55 -0.30 5.23
C ARG A 31 13.27 -0.83 5.89
N HIS A 32 12.27 -1.14 5.08
CA HIS A 32 11.00 -1.66 5.45
C HIS A 32 11.08 -3.16 5.59
N ARG A 33 10.74 -3.62 6.78
CA ARG A 33 10.37 -5.00 6.96
C ARG A 33 8.88 -5.06 6.63
N ILE A 34 8.53 -5.94 5.71
CA ILE A 34 7.16 -6.11 5.23
C ILE A 34 6.72 -7.55 5.44
N ARG A 35 5.46 -7.74 5.80
CA ARG A 35 4.86 -9.06 6.02
C ARG A 35 3.46 -9.09 5.41
N ARG A 36 3.07 -10.26 4.93
CA ARG A 36 1.67 -10.52 4.55
C ARG A 36 0.82 -10.67 5.81
N THR A 37 -0.45 -10.28 5.70
CA THR A 37 -1.46 -10.64 6.69
C THR A 37 -1.86 -12.12 6.54
N PRO A 38 -2.54 -12.72 7.53
CA PRO A 38 -3.06 -14.08 7.41
C PRO A 38 -4.11 -14.19 6.28
N LYS A 39 -4.06 -15.25 5.48
CA LYS A 39 -5.01 -15.50 4.36
C LYS A 39 -6.49 -15.52 4.78
N SER A 40 -6.77 -15.81 6.05
CA SER A 40 -8.13 -15.82 6.61
C SER A 40 -8.21 -14.85 7.78
N GLY A 41 -9.23 -13.99 7.78
CA GLY A 41 -9.40 -13.01 8.86
C GLY A 41 -8.38 -11.87 8.81
N ASP A 42 -7.86 -11.56 7.62
CA ASP A 42 -7.00 -10.40 7.28
C ASP A 42 -7.58 -9.03 7.70
N ARG A 43 -8.89 -8.99 7.96
CA ARG A 43 -9.68 -7.80 8.29
C ARG A 43 -9.61 -6.70 7.22
N GLY A 44 -9.21 -7.04 5.99
CA GLY A 44 -9.11 -6.11 4.87
C GLY A 44 -7.77 -5.37 4.76
N ALA A 45 -6.67 -6.07 5.04
CA ALA A 45 -5.32 -5.63 4.68
C ALA A 45 -4.55 -6.82 4.12
N ASP A 46 -3.73 -6.60 3.09
CA ASP A 46 -2.94 -7.68 2.49
C ASP A 46 -1.50 -7.65 3.01
N LEU A 47 -0.97 -6.46 3.30
CA LEU A 47 0.40 -6.26 3.77
C LEU A 47 0.46 -5.30 4.96
N ILE A 48 1.45 -5.52 5.82
CA ILE A 48 1.86 -4.60 6.88
C ILE A 48 3.35 -4.34 6.72
N PHE A 49 3.73 -3.07 6.66
CA PHE A 49 5.14 -2.66 6.60
C PHE A 49 5.51 -1.86 7.85
N TYR A 50 6.80 -1.89 8.20
CA TYR A 50 7.38 -1.08 9.26
C TYR A 50 8.79 -0.67 8.90
N SER A 51 9.13 0.58 9.18
CA SER A 51 10.46 1.16 9.11
C SER A 51 11.00 1.34 10.51
N ASP A 52 11.99 0.53 10.88
CA ASP A 52 12.70 0.71 12.16
C ASP A 52 13.48 2.04 12.15
N ALA A 53 13.94 2.49 10.97
CA ALA A 53 14.70 3.73 10.81
C ALA A 53 13.87 5.00 11.07
N LEU A 54 12.58 4.96 10.75
CA LEU A 54 11.67 6.10 10.94
C LEU A 54 10.73 5.92 12.14
N GLY A 55 10.74 4.75 12.79
CA GLY A 55 9.71 4.40 13.77
C GLY A 55 8.29 4.36 13.18
N LYS A 56 8.15 4.24 11.85
CA LYS A 56 6.86 4.32 11.14
C LYS A 56 6.35 2.94 10.75
N ALA A 57 5.04 2.77 10.73
CA ALA A 57 4.38 1.57 10.26
C ALA A 57 3.16 1.92 9.40
N GLY A 58 2.74 0.97 8.57
CA GLY A 58 1.58 1.15 7.73
C GLY A 58 0.95 -0.14 7.26
N ILE A 59 -0.25 0.01 6.73
CA ILE A 59 -1.13 -1.05 6.26
C ILE A 59 -1.38 -0.82 4.77
N VAL A 60 -1.23 -1.87 3.97
CA VAL A 60 -1.49 -1.83 2.53
C VAL A 60 -2.63 -2.78 2.19
N GLN A 61 -3.63 -2.25 1.48
CA GLN A 61 -4.62 -3.05 0.77
C GLN A 61 -4.27 -3.00 -0.72
N CYS A 62 -3.94 -4.16 -1.26
CA CYS A 62 -3.76 -4.37 -2.68
C CYS A 62 -5.12 -4.55 -3.34
N LYS A 63 -5.27 -4.00 -4.53
CA LYS A 63 -6.48 -4.15 -5.34
C LYS A 63 -6.12 -4.18 -6.81
N HIS A 64 -5.92 -5.39 -7.33
CA HIS A 64 -5.85 -5.61 -8.77
C HIS A 64 -7.26 -5.52 -9.38
N VAL A 65 -7.37 -4.85 -10.52
CA VAL A 65 -8.57 -4.74 -11.33
C VAL A 65 -8.30 -5.31 -12.71
N SER A 66 -9.24 -6.10 -13.22
CA SER A 66 -9.17 -6.70 -14.57
C SER A 66 -9.37 -5.68 -15.70
N THR A 67 -9.87 -4.48 -15.37
CA THR A 67 -10.13 -3.42 -16.35
C THR A 67 -9.64 -2.09 -15.77
N PRO A 68 -8.35 -1.74 -15.98
CA PRO A 68 -7.72 -0.55 -15.40
C PRO A 68 -8.43 0.78 -15.66
N VAL A 69 -9.09 0.90 -16.81
CA VAL A 69 -9.85 2.10 -17.22
C VAL A 69 -11.12 2.33 -16.39
N ASN A 70 -11.58 1.32 -15.64
CA ASN A 70 -12.72 1.45 -14.74
C ASN A 70 -12.27 2.10 -13.43
N ALA A 71 -13.09 3.02 -12.92
CA ALA A 71 -12.80 3.70 -11.68
C ALA A 71 -12.85 2.74 -10.48
N LEU A 72 -11.83 2.78 -9.63
CA LEU A 72 -11.80 2.01 -8.40
C LEU A 72 -12.90 2.48 -7.41
N ASP A 73 -13.59 1.51 -6.81
CA ASP A 73 -14.63 1.73 -5.81
C ASP A 73 -14.07 1.95 -4.39
N THR A 74 -14.94 2.37 -3.47
CA THR A 74 -14.54 2.70 -2.08
C THR A 74 -14.36 1.49 -1.18
N ARG A 75 -14.41 0.26 -1.69
CA ARG A 75 -14.33 -0.96 -0.86
C ARG A 75 -12.97 -1.10 -0.21
N ALA A 76 -11.89 -0.80 -0.94
CA ALA A 76 -10.52 -0.87 -0.42
C ALA A 76 -10.31 0.08 0.77
N ILE A 77 -10.94 1.27 0.73
CA ILE A 77 -10.91 2.23 1.84
C ILE A 77 -11.58 1.66 3.09
N LYS A 78 -12.79 1.11 2.96
CA LYS A 78 -13.52 0.51 4.09
C LYS A 78 -12.75 -0.65 4.71
N GLN A 79 -12.07 -1.44 3.88
CA GLN A 79 -11.19 -2.52 4.30
C GLN A 79 -10.01 -1.98 5.12
N LEU A 80 -9.30 -0.96 4.64
CA LEU A 80 -8.19 -0.33 5.36
C LEU A 80 -8.61 0.27 6.72
N LEU A 81 -9.75 0.95 6.78
CA LEU A 81 -10.24 1.53 8.04
C LEU A 81 -10.52 0.44 9.08
N ARG A 82 -11.11 -0.68 8.64
CA ARG A 82 -11.34 -1.85 9.50
C ARG A 82 -10.02 -2.50 9.93
N ALA A 83 -9.06 -2.61 9.03
CA ALA A 83 -7.75 -3.14 9.31
C ALA A 83 -6.99 -2.27 10.31
N LYS A 84 -7.04 -0.94 10.18
CA LYS A 84 -6.45 0.01 11.12
C LYS A 84 -6.90 -0.27 12.55
N GLU A 85 -8.20 -0.43 12.76
CA GLU A 85 -8.74 -0.75 14.09
C GLU A 85 -8.30 -2.14 14.56
N SER A 86 -8.35 -3.14 13.67
CA SER A 86 -8.00 -4.52 14.00
C SER A 86 -6.53 -4.72 14.36
N TYR A 87 -5.63 -3.95 13.74
CA TYR A 87 -4.19 -4.02 13.95
C TYR A 87 -3.66 -2.97 14.93
N ARG A 88 -4.52 -2.14 15.54
CA ARG A 88 -4.13 -1.04 16.42
C ARG A 88 -3.16 -1.46 17.52
N SER A 89 -3.47 -2.54 18.26
CA SER A 89 -2.59 -3.03 19.35
C SER A 89 -1.26 -3.60 18.84
N PHE A 90 -1.23 -4.15 17.62
CA PHE A 90 0.01 -4.61 17.01
C PHE A 90 0.87 -3.44 16.56
N LEU A 91 0.25 -2.37 16.07
CA LEU A 91 0.92 -1.18 15.55
C LEU A 91 1.33 -0.22 16.66
N SER A 92 0.64 -0.18 17.80
CA SER A 92 0.97 0.69 18.94
C SER A 92 2.32 0.43 19.59
N LYS A 93 2.98 -0.69 19.26
CA LYS A 93 4.38 -0.95 19.66
C LYS A 93 5.39 -0.13 18.85
N TYR A 94 4.95 0.43 17.73
CA TYR A 94 5.70 1.38 16.93
C TYR A 94 5.19 2.78 17.27
N ASP A 95 6.10 3.74 17.42
CA ASP A 95 5.76 5.15 17.70
C ASP A 95 5.26 5.87 16.43
N SER A 96 4.34 5.20 15.72
CA SER A 96 4.04 5.45 14.32
C SER A 96 2.69 6.14 14.11
N GLU A 97 2.24 6.98 15.04
CA GLU A 97 0.99 7.72 14.83
C GLU A 97 1.26 9.01 14.03
N PRO A 98 0.57 9.23 12.89
CA PRO A 98 -0.47 8.38 12.31
C PRO A 98 0.07 7.19 11.50
N VAL A 99 -0.58 6.02 11.65
CA VAL A 99 -0.32 4.83 10.82
C VAL A 99 -0.63 5.15 9.36
N ALA A 100 0.33 4.91 8.46
CA ALA A 100 0.12 5.11 7.03
C ALA A 100 -0.84 4.06 6.47
N LEU A 101 -1.91 4.50 5.81
CA LEU A 101 -2.87 3.62 5.14
C LEU A 101 -2.70 3.76 3.64
N VAL A 102 -2.47 2.66 2.94
CA VAL A 102 -2.13 2.67 1.52
C VAL A 102 -3.07 1.77 0.73
N VAL A 103 -3.66 2.28 -0.35
CA VAL A 103 -4.31 1.45 -1.37
C VAL A 103 -3.35 1.33 -2.54
N ALA A 104 -2.95 0.10 -2.90
CA ALA A 104 -2.10 -0.17 -4.05
C ALA A 104 -2.92 -0.83 -5.16
N THR A 105 -2.98 -0.23 -6.35
CA THR A 105 -3.84 -0.72 -7.45
C THR A 105 -3.24 -0.47 -8.83
N ASN A 106 -3.60 -1.30 -9.81
CA ASN A 106 -3.31 -1.08 -11.23
C ASN A 106 -4.41 -0.25 -11.94
N ALA A 107 -5.44 0.22 -11.22
CA ALA A 107 -6.48 1.09 -11.78
C ALA A 107 -5.90 2.46 -12.17
N GLU A 108 -6.34 2.99 -13.31
CA GLU A 108 -5.92 4.30 -13.82
C GLU A 108 -6.52 5.46 -13.04
N LYS A 109 -7.73 5.26 -12.51
CA LYS A 109 -8.49 6.31 -11.83
C LYS A 109 -9.35 5.74 -10.72
N VAL A 110 -9.78 6.65 -9.86
CA VAL A 110 -10.67 6.38 -8.73
C VAL A 110 -11.98 7.14 -8.91
N SER A 111 -13.03 6.68 -8.23
CA SER A 111 -14.28 7.44 -8.18
C SER A 111 -14.12 8.74 -7.35
N GLY A 112 -14.94 9.76 -7.60
CA GLY A 112 -14.87 11.03 -6.83
C GLY A 112 -15.09 10.85 -5.33
N ASN A 113 -15.94 9.89 -4.95
CA ASN A 113 -16.15 9.53 -3.54
C ASN A 113 -14.93 8.86 -2.92
N PHE A 114 -14.15 8.09 -3.69
CA PHE A 114 -12.93 7.46 -3.22
C PHE A 114 -11.88 8.50 -2.83
N ASP A 115 -11.62 9.44 -3.73
CA ASP A 115 -10.64 10.51 -3.51
C ASP A 115 -11.01 11.37 -2.27
N SER A 116 -12.30 11.66 -2.11
CA SER A 116 -12.80 12.40 -0.94
C SER A 116 -12.58 11.64 0.37
N LEU A 117 -12.88 10.34 0.40
CA LEU A 117 -12.65 9.49 1.57
C LEU A 117 -11.16 9.28 1.86
N CYS A 118 -10.31 9.23 0.84
CA CYS A 118 -8.87 9.16 1.02
C CYS A 118 -8.35 10.39 1.76
N ARG A 119 -8.76 11.60 1.35
CA ARG A 119 -8.42 12.84 2.05
C ARG A 119 -8.97 12.88 3.47
N GLU A 120 -10.23 12.50 3.66
CA GLU A 120 -10.89 12.50 4.97
C GLU A 120 -10.15 11.63 6.00
N HIS A 121 -9.64 10.47 5.55
CA HIS A 121 -9.04 9.48 6.44
C HIS A 121 -7.51 9.39 6.39
N GLY A 122 -6.85 10.26 5.61
CA GLY A 122 -5.40 10.21 5.43
C GLY A 122 -4.91 8.91 4.79
N ILE A 123 -5.64 8.42 3.78
CA ILE A 123 -5.27 7.22 3.01
C ILE A 123 -4.56 7.66 1.73
N TYR A 124 -3.43 7.02 1.44
CA TYR A 124 -2.59 7.26 0.28
C TYR A 124 -2.93 6.26 -0.84
N PRO A 125 -3.60 6.70 -1.92
CA PRO A 125 -3.77 5.86 -3.09
C PRO A 125 -2.52 5.86 -3.97
N ILE A 126 -2.00 4.68 -4.24
CA ILE A 126 -0.97 4.43 -5.25
C ILE A 126 -1.66 3.78 -6.44
N LEU A 127 -1.87 4.58 -7.47
CA LEU A 127 -2.53 4.18 -8.71
C LEU A 127 -1.52 3.63 -9.72
N ARG A 128 -2.04 3.25 -10.88
CA ARG A 128 -1.30 2.67 -12.00
C ARG A 128 -0.01 3.40 -12.37
N ASP A 129 -0.03 4.72 -12.40
CA ASP A 129 1.11 5.56 -12.80
C ASP A 129 2.28 5.52 -11.79
N ARG A 130 2.03 5.05 -10.58
CA ARG A 130 2.99 5.03 -9.46
C ARG A 130 3.29 3.63 -8.93
N ILE A 131 2.57 2.61 -9.40
CA ILE A 131 2.62 1.27 -8.81
C ILE A 131 3.98 0.59 -9.03
N LEU A 132 4.65 0.88 -10.16
CA LEU A 132 5.99 0.38 -10.46
C LEU A 132 7.03 0.89 -9.46
N ASP A 133 6.86 2.13 -8.99
CA ASP A 133 7.75 2.81 -8.06
C ASP A 133 7.13 2.98 -6.67
N ILE A 134 6.20 2.09 -6.27
CA ILE A 134 5.44 2.24 -5.02
C ILE A 134 6.35 2.39 -3.79
N GLY A 135 7.47 1.67 -3.75
CA GLY A 135 8.40 1.75 -2.63
C GLY A 135 9.01 3.15 -2.47
N LYS A 136 9.36 3.80 -3.60
CA LYS A 136 9.89 5.15 -3.64
C LYS A 136 8.84 6.17 -3.20
N HIS A 137 7.63 6.10 -3.77
CA HIS A 137 6.55 7.00 -3.40
C HIS A 137 6.14 6.86 -1.93
N LEU A 138 6.07 5.63 -1.43
CA LEU A 138 5.82 5.40 -0.02
C LEU A 138 6.94 5.98 0.86
N ALA A 139 8.20 5.88 0.42
CA ALA A 139 9.31 6.48 1.14
C ALA A 139 9.21 8.02 1.17
N GLU A 140 8.85 8.65 0.06
CA GLU A 140 8.60 10.10 0.00
C GLU A 140 7.48 10.52 0.96
N GLU A 141 6.34 9.83 0.94
CA GLU A 141 5.19 10.11 1.82
C GLU A 141 5.52 9.89 3.31
N LEU A 142 6.36 8.90 3.61
CA LEU A 142 6.84 8.65 4.98
C LEU A 142 7.97 9.60 5.40
N GLY A 143 8.44 10.50 4.54
CA GLY A 143 9.46 11.50 4.87
C GLY A 143 10.88 10.94 4.91
N TYR A 144 11.23 10.00 4.04
CA TYR A 144 12.63 9.61 3.80
C TYR A 144 13.43 10.67 3.02
N GLY A 145 12.76 11.70 2.48
CA GLY A 145 13.42 12.83 1.82
C GLY A 145 14.33 13.57 2.80
N ASP A 146 15.63 13.60 2.49
CA ASP A 146 16.72 14.38 3.09
C ASP A 146 17.57 13.78 4.21
N SER A 147 17.43 12.49 4.55
CA SER A 147 18.44 11.81 5.39
C SER A 147 19.26 10.81 4.59
N GLN A 148 20.17 11.33 3.74
CA GLN A 148 21.30 10.55 3.24
C GLN A 148 22.12 10.05 4.45
N PRO A 149 22.44 8.75 4.57
CA PRO A 149 23.46 8.34 5.51
C PRO A 149 24.80 8.96 5.09
N LYS A 150 25.43 9.70 6.02
CA LYS A 150 26.83 10.11 5.91
C LYS A 150 27.75 8.90 5.79
#